data_AF-A0A9X9PRP0-F1
#
_entry.id   AF-A0A9X9PRP0-F1
#
_cell.length_a   1.000
_cell.length_b   1.000
_cell.length_c   1.000
_cell.angle_alpha   90.00
_cell.angle_beta   90.00
_cell.angle_gamma   90.00
#
_symmetry.space_group_name_H-M   'P 1'
#
loop_
_entity.id
_entity.type
_entity.pdbx_description
1 polymer ?
#
loop_
_entity_poly.entity_id
_entity_poly.type
_entity_poly.pdbx_seq_one_letter_code
_entity_poly.pdbx_strand_id
1 'polypeptide(L)'
;ITHPRYEYVKDFEQPDIILPNTWILFDRFSSRYSFDKPNDRRALDLMNYAAKALMTELPDVILGYGVSDEYSFVFHKSCALFDRRSSKLVTTVVSTFTAYYVHSWPKFFPDQPLSPPLPTFDGRAVQYPSVQNLRDYMCWRQVDCEFFLPCDCNLSVLTGHINNLYNTTFWALIQLGGLDSKSAEKELAGSLAAEKNEILYSRFQINYNNELEIYRKGSVVYRDYELTEPGLSISSIAKILDQAEDIAPSKNQEEKDKRRKAKAKITVEHVDIIKNEFWERRPWLFSNRPGAVPKEP
;
A
#
# COMPACT_ATOMS: atom_id res chain seq x y z
N ILE A 1 -15.63 -26.48 -29.10
CA ILE A 1 -15.77 -27.94 -28.89
C ILE A 1 -15.56 -28.19 -27.41
N THR A 2 -16.64 -28.28 -26.64
CA THR A 2 -16.59 -28.77 -25.26
C THR A 2 -16.60 -30.29 -25.32
N HIS A 3 -15.69 -30.95 -24.58
CA HIS A 3 -15.67 -32.40 -24.47
C HIS A 3 -16.49 -32.80 -23.23
N PRO A 4 -17.79 -33.11 -23.35
CA PRO A 4 -18.69 -33.34 -22.21
C PRO A 4 -18.22 -34.47 -21.28
N ARG A 5 -17.41 -35.41 -21.80
CA ARG A 5 -16.79 -36.49 -21.02
C ARG A 5 -15.90 -35.99 -19.87
N TYR A 6 -15.31 -34.80 -19.99
CA TYR A 6 -14.37 -34.26 -19.01
C TYR A 6 -14.91 -33.03 -18.27
N GLU A 7 -16.15 -32.60 -18.53
CA GLU A 7 -16.69 -31.36 -17.96
C GLU A 7 -16.89 -31.43 -16.43
N TYR A 8 -17.16 -32.64 -15.91
CA TYR A 8 -17.33 -32.90 -14.48
C TYR A 8 -16.11 -32.52 -13.61
N VAL A 9 -14.91 -32.38 -14.19
CA VAL A 9 -13.72 -31.98 -13.42
C VAL A 9 -13.80 -30.52 -12.96
N LYS A 10 -14.61 -29.69 -13.62
CA LYS A 10 -14.86 -28.29 -13.21
C LYS A 10 -15.59 -28.21 -11.87
N ASP A 11 -16.40 -29.22 -11.54
CA ASP A 11 -17.18 -29.25 -10.28
C ASP A 11 -16.29 -29.44 -9.03
N PHE A 12 -15.01 -29.79 -9.22
CA PHE A 12 -14.03 -29.83 -8.14
C PHE A 12 -13.46 -28.45 -7.80
N GLU A 13 -13.64 -27.42 -8.66
CA GLU A 13 -13.29 -26.05 -8.33
C GLU A 13 -14.20 -25.55 -7.20
N GLN A 14 -13.61 -25.15 -6.08
CA GLN A 14 -14.38 -24.56 -4.99
C GLN A 14 -14.67 -23.09 -5.28
N PRO A 15 -15.90 -22.61 -5.04
CA PRO A 15 -16.22 -21.20 -5.16
C PRO A 15 -15.46 -20.41 -4.09
N ASP A 16 -14.74 -19.39 -4.53
CA ASP A 16 -13.86 -18.56 -3.70
C ASP A 16 -14.28 -17.09 -3.77
N ILE A 17 -15.60 -16.86 -3.83
CA ILE A 17 -16.21 -15.55 -3.99
C ILE A 17 -16.02 -14.76 -2.69
N ILE A 18 -15.41 -13.58 -2.81
CA ILE A 18 -15.24 -12.63 -1.73
C ILE A 18 -16.58 -11.97 -1.42
N LEU A 19 -16.89 -11.78 -0.13
CA LEU A 19 -18.14 -11.17 0.30
C LEU A 19 -18.34 -9.82 -0.41
N PRO A 20 -19.55 -9.54 -0.92
CA PRO A 20 -19.90 -8.21 -1.38
C PRO A 20 -19.69 -7.18 -0.27
N ASN A 21 -19.43 -5.93 -0.65
CA ASN A 21 -19.27 -4.82 0.29
C ASN A 21 -18.06 -4.93 1.24
N THR A 22 -16.98 -5.59 0.79
CA THR A 22 -15.72 -5.63 1.52
C THR A 22 -14.54 -5.11 0.72
N TRP A 23 -13.63 -4.38 1.36
CA TRP A 23 -12.32 -4.00 0.82
C TRP A 23 -11.38 -5.21 0.73
N ILE A 24 -10.43 -5.27 -0.21
CA ILE A 24 -9.50 -6.40 -0.46
C ILE A 24 -8.05 -5.91 -0.42
N LEU A 25 -7.09 -6.61 0.22
CA LEU A 25 -5.68 -6.16 0.38
C LEU A 25 -4.62 -7.28 0.30
N PHE A 26 -3.40 -6.92 -0.17
CA PHE A 26 -2.25 -7.77 -0.55
C PHE A 26 -0.97 -7.52 0.29
N ASP A 27 -0.08 -8.53 0.41
CA ASP A 27 1.13 -8.50 1.25
C ASP A 27 2.23 -9.55 0.88
N ARG A 28 3.53 -9.20 1.10
CA ARG A 28 4.86 -9.92 1.09
C ARG A 28 5.76 -10.20 -0.16
N PHE A 29 7.12 -10.16 0.06
CA PHE A 29 8.20 -11.10 -0.43
C PHE A 29 9.66 -10.82 0.09
N SER A 30 10.51 -11.86 0.24
CA SER A 30 11.86 -11.85 0.84
C SER A 30 13.10 -11.74 -0.08
N SER A 31 14.22 -11.24 0.47
CA SER A 31 15.42 -10.71 -0.20
C SER A 31 16.43 -11.73 -0.78
N ARG A 32 16.90 -11.50 -2.02
CA ARG A 32 18.18 -12.05 -2.54
C ARG A 32 19.09 -11.05 -3.27
N TYR A 33 18.62 -9.83 -3.50
CA TYR A 33 19.43 -8.77 -4.12
C TYR A 33 20.14 -7.94 -3.04
N SER A 34 21.39 -7.55 -3.30
CA SER A 34 22.22 -6.71 -2.42
C SER A 34 21.70 -5.27 -2.37
N PHE A 35 20.49 -5.09 -1.86
CA PHE A 35 19.92 -3.77 -1.64
C PHE A 35 20.68 -3.03 -0.56
N ASP A 36 20.82 -1.73 -0.77
CA ASP A 36 21.36 -0.84 0.24
C ASP A 36 20.56 -0.96 1.54
N LYS A 37 21.29 -0.87 2.65
CA LYS A 37 20.74 -0.95 4.00
C LYS A 37 20.95 0.38 4.72
N PRO A 38 19.95 0.91 5.44
CA PRO A 38 18.68 0.27 5.81
C PRO A 38 17.62 0.23 4.69
N ASN A 39 17.69 1.14 3.72
CA ASN A 39 16.72 1.25 2.63
C ASN A 39 17.43 1.48 1.28
N ASP A 40 16.97 0.82 0.22
CA ASP A 40 17.42 1.07 -1.15
C ASP A 40 16.37 1.89 -1.90
N ARG A 41 16.74 3.12 -2.27
CA ARG A 41 15.83 4.03 -2.98
C ARG A 41 15.36 3.45 -4.31
N ARG A 42 16.25 2.77 -5.04
CA ARG A 42 15.95 2.20 -6.37
C ARG A 42 14.93 1.08 -6.24
N ALA A 43 15.04 0.26 -5.20
CA ALA A 43 14.09 -0.82 -4.93
C ALA A 43 12.68 -0.26 -4.62
N LEU A 44 12.60 0.78 -3.79
CA LEU A 44 11.32 1.42 -3.45
C LEU A 44 10.71 2.15 -4.65
N ASP A 45 11.52 2.86 -5.44
CA ASP A 45 11.04 3.52 -6.66
C ASP A 45 10.56 2.50 -7.70
N LEU A 46 11.22 1.33 -7.80
CA LEU A 46 10.77 0.22 -8.64
C LEU A 46 9.43 -0.36 -8.16
N MET A 47 9.25 -0.58 -6.85
CA MET A 47 7.98 -1.02 -6.26
C MET A 47 6.86 -0.02 -6.57
N ASN A 48 7.13 1.27 -6.39
CA ASN A 48 6.18 2.34 -6.68
C ASN A 48 5.82 2.44 -8.17
N TYR A 49 6.79 2.22 -9.05
CA TYR A 49 6.55 2.17 -10.48
C TYR A 49 5.63 1.00 -10.86
N ALA A 50 5.90 -0.19 -10.33
CA ALA A 50 5.06 -1.37 -10.54
C ALA A 50 3.64 -1.16 -9.99
N ALA A 51 3.50 -0.57 -8.81
CA ALA A 51 2.20 -0.24 -8.21
C ALA A 51 1.40 0.74 -9.06
N LYS A 52 2.06 1.80 -9.57
CA LYS A 52 1.43 2.79 -10.45
C LYS A 52 0.97 2.16 -11.77
N ALA A 53 1.77 1.28 -12.35
CA ALA A 53 1.42 0.57 -13.58
C ALA A 53 0.24 -0.39 -13.35
N LEU A 54 0.26 -1.16 -12.26
CA LEU A 54 -0.85 -2.02 -11.87
C LEU A 54 -2.15 -1.24 -11.68
N MET A 55 -2.10 -0.07 -11.03
CA MET A 55 -3.28 0.78 -10.84
C MET A 55 -3.76 1.41 -12.15
N THR A 56 -2.92 1.51 -13.18
CA THR A 56 -3.34 1.91 -14.53
C THR A 56 -4.12 0.78 -15.22
N GLU A 57 -3.63 -0.47 -15.12
CA GLU A 57 -4.26 -1.66 -15.69
C GLU A 57 -5.55 -2.08 -14.95
N LEU A 58 -5.64 -1.80 -13.65
CA LEU A 58 -6.78 -2.15 -12.79
C LEU A 58 -7.50 -0.89 -12.26
N PRO A 59 -8.45 -0.32 -13.04
CA PRO A 59 -9.24 0.86 -12.67
C PRO A 59 -10.00 0.77 -11.34
N ASP A 60 -10.35 -0.46 -10.90
CA ASP A 60 -11.10 -0.70 -9.67
C ASP A 60 -10.25 -0.61 -8.39
N VAL A 61 -8.91 -0.62 -8.53
CA VAL A 61 -7.99 -0.31 -7.43
C VAL A 61 -8.05 1.19 -7.18
N ILE A 62 -8.42 1.61 -5.97
CA ILE A 62 -8.63 3.02 -5.61
C ILE A 62 -7.48 3.64 -4.83
N LEU A 63 -6.71 2.81 -4.13
CA LEU A 63 -5.63 3.20 -3.23
C LEU A 63 -4.61 2.07 -3.18
N GLY A 64 -3.33 2.41 -3.25
CA GLY A 64 -2.21 1.54 -2.96
C GLY A 64 -1.40 2.12 -1.79
N TYR A 65 -0.90 1.27 -0.92
CA TYR A 65 0.06 1.64 0.11
C TYR A 65 1.24 0.68 0.10
N GLY A 66 2.45 1.21 -0.06
CA GLY A 66 3.69 0.45 -0.10
C GLY A 66 4.64 0.85 1.00
N VAL A 67 5.24 -0.15 1.66
CA VAL A 67 6.32 0.02 2.63
C VAL A 67 7.30 -1.13 2.45
N SER A 68 8.61 -0.82 2.46
CA SER A 68 9.67 -1.82 2.34
C SER A 68 9.48 -2.67 1.07
N ASP A 69 9.10 -3.93 1.25
CA ASP A 69 8.90 -4.99 0.27
C ASP A 69 7.43 -5.37 0.10
N GLU A 70 6.52 -4.66 0.75
CA GLU A 70 5.10 -4.98 0.84
C GLU A 70 4.25 -3.89 0.16
N TYR A 71 3.19 -4.31 -0.54
CA TYR A 71 2.23 -3.41 -1.16
C TYR A 71 0.79 -3.88 -0.97
N SER A 72 -0.05 -3.00 -0.44
CA SER A 72 -1.47 -3.24 -0.23
C SER A 72 -2.29 -2.45 -1.25
N PHE A 73 -3.06 -3.15 -2.08
CA PHE A 73 -3.97 -2.54 -3.06
C PHE A 73 -5.41 -2.69 -2.63
N VAL A 74 -6.15 -1.59 -2.61
CA VAL A 74 -7.56 -1.54 -2.18
C VAL A 74 -8.47 -1.50 -3.39
N PHE A 75 -9.33 -2.50 -3.52
CA PHE A 75 -10.42 -2.50 -4.49
C PHE A 75 -11.66 -1.83 -3.91
N HIS A 76 -12.35 -1.02 -4.71
CA HIS A 76 -13.61 -0.40 -4.28
C HIS A 76 -14.65 -1.45 -3.84
N LYS A 77 -15.48 -1.15 -2.82
CA LYS A 77 -16.49 -2.09 -2.31
C LYS A 77 -17.44 -2.61 -3.39
N SER A 78 -17.79 -1.76 -4.36
CA SER A 78 -18.63 -2.08 -5.53
C SER A 78 -17.87 -2.74 -6.71
N CYS A 79 -16.61 -3.14 -6.54
CA CYS A 79 -15.84 -3.81 -7.58
C CYS A 79 -16.56 -5.12 -7.99
N ALA A 80 -16.74 -5.30 -9.30
CA ALA A 80 -17.33 -6.51 -9.90
C ALA A 80 -16.32 -7.29 -10.76
N LEU A 81 -15.03 -6.92 -10.72
CA LEU A 81 -13.99 -7.56 -11.50
C LEU A 81 -13.89 -9.06 -11.15
N PHE A 82 -13.86 -9.90 -12.18
CA PHE A 82 -13.81 -11.37 -12.07
C PHE A 82 -14.89 -11.97 -11.15
N ASP A 83 -16.08 -11.39 -11.11
CA ASP A 83 -17.17 -11.81 -10.22
C ASP A 83 -16.75 -11.88 -8.75
N ARG A 84 -15.79 -11.03 -8.34
CA ARG A 84 -15.21 -10.98 -6.99
C ARG A 84 -14.57 -12.30 -6.54
N ARG A 85 -14.11 -13.14 -7.47
CA ARG A 85 -13.35 -14.36 -7.15
C ARG A 85 -11.99 -14.00 -6.57
N SER A 86 -11.74 -14.45 -5.34
CA SER A 86 -10.51 -14.16 -4.59
C SER A 86 -9.27 -14.56 -5.36
N SER A 87 -9.21 -15.81 -5.83
CA SER A 87 -8.09 -16.37 -6.60
C SER A 87 -7.80 -15.54 -7.84
N LYS A 88 -8.83 -15.10 -8.58
CA LYS A 88 -8.64 -14.29 -9.79
C LYS A 88 -8.10 -12.92 -9.47
N LEU A 89 -8.65 -12.25 -8.46
CA LEU A 89 -8.13 -10.95 -8.02
C LEU A 89 -6.69 -11.07 -7.54
N VAL A 90 -6.40 -12.08 -6.71
CA VAL A 90 -5.07 -12.30 -6.15
C VAL A 90 -4.04 -12.61 -7.21
N THR A 91 -4.31 -13.61 -8.05
CA THR A 91 -3.38 -14.01 -9.11
C THR A 91 -3.19 -12.91 -10.14
N THR A 92 -4.22 -12.13 -10.46
CA THR A 92 -4.09 -10.99 -11.39
C THR A 92 -3.22 -9.89 -10.80
N VAL A 93 -3.44 -9.49 -9.55
CA VAL A 93 -2.63 -8.46 -8.89
C VAL A 93 -1.18 -8.91 -8.79
N VAL A 94 -0.93 -10.10 -8.25
CA VAL A 94 0.43 -10.64 -8.05
C VAL A 94 1.17 -10.78 -9.38
N SER A 95 0.53 -11.37 -10.41
CA SER A 95 1.17 -11.56 -11.71
C SER A 95 1.45 -10.23 -12.41
N THR A 96 0.50 -9.29 -12.38
CA THR A 96 0.67 -7.96 -12.98
C THR A 96 1.78 -7.19 -12.29
N PHE A 97 1.81 -7.19 -10.95
CA PHE A 97 2.83 -6.51 -10.17
C PHE A 97 4.21 -7.11 -10.42
N THR A 98 4.34 -8.45 -10.37
CA THR A 98 5.58 -9.17 -10.65
C THR A 98 6.08 -8.87 -12.06
N ALA A 99 5.19 -8.89 -13.07
CA ALA A 99 5.55 -8.61 -14.45
C ALA A 99 6.10 -7.20 -14.62
N TYR A 100 5.45 -6.18 -14.05
CA TYR A 100 5.97 -4.81 -14.09
C TYR A 100 7.26 -4.64 -13.30
N TYR A 101 7.40 -5.30 -12.15
CA TYR A 101 8.63 -5.27 -11.35
C TYR A 101 9.82 -5.81 -12.15
N VAL A 102 9.67 -6.99 -12.76
CA VAL A 102 10.71 -7.62 -13.60
C VAL A 102 10.98 -6.81 -14.85
N HIS A 103 9.92 -6.38 -15.56
CA HIS A 103 10.05 -5.60 -16.80
C HIS A 103 10.78 -4.27 -16.57
N SER A 104 10.50 -3.63 -15.44
CA SER A 104 11.04 -2.29 -15.13
C SER A 104 12.36 -2.34 -14.40
N TRP A 105 12.81 -3.52 -13.95
CA TRP A 105 14.07 -3.67 -13.22
C TRP A 105 15.27 -2.98 -13.89
N PRO A 106 15.54 -3.15 -15.20
CA PRO A 106 16.70 -2.52 -15.86
C PRO A 106 16.68 -0.99 -15.83
N LYS A 107 15.49 -0.38 -15.65
CA LYS A 107 15.34 1.08 -15.52
C LYS A 107 15.87 1.60 -14.19
N PHE A 108 15.77 0.80 -13.12
CA PHE A 108 16.17 1.19 -11.76
C PHE A 108 17.51 0.57 -11.35
N PHE A 109 17.88 -0.56 -11.94
CA PHE A 109 19.12 -1.30 -11.69
C PHE A 109 19.85 -1.59 -13.02
N PRO A 110 20.36 -0.55 -13.71
CA PRO A 110 21.00 -0.72 -15.02
C PRO A 110 22.27 -1.58 -14.94
N ASP A 111 23.02 -1.49 -13.84
CA ASP A 111 24.29 -2.18 -13.64
C ASP A 111 24.17 -3.54 -12.93
N GLN A 112 22.94 -3.91 -12.52
CA GLN A 112 22.69 -5.12 -11.74
C GLN A 112 21.56 -5.92 -12.40
N PRO A 113 21.84 -6.71 -13.44
CA PRO A 113 20.80 -7.50 -14.12
C PRO A 113 20.19 -8.53 -13.17
N LEU A 114 18.91 -8.86 -13.42
CA LEU A 114 18.22 -9.92 -12.69
C LEU A 114 18.91 -11.27 -12.92
N SER A 115 19.04 -12.05 -11.85
CA SER A 115 19.59 -13.40 -11.89
C SER A 115 18.66 -14.36 -11.15
N PRO A 116 18.46 -15.60 -11.61
CA PRO A 116 17.63 -16.57 -10.90
C PRO A 116 18.07 -16.80 -9.44
N PRO A 117 17.12 -17.01 -8.50
CA PRO A 117 15.68 -16.94 -8.68
C PRO A 117 15.19 -15.51 -8.93
N LEU A 118 14.26 -15.37 -9.87
CA LEU A 118 13.64 -14.08 -10.18
C LEU A 118 12.76 -13.61 -9.01
N PRO A 119 12.59 -12.29 -8.83
CA PRO A 119 11.67 -11.76 -7.82
C PRO A 119 10.25 -12.26 -8.12
N THR A 120 9.58 -12.73 -7.08
CA THR A 120 8.21 -13.21 -7.12
C THR A 120 7.47 -12.62 -5.93
N PHE A 121 6.19 -12.32 -6.05
CA PHE A 121 5.41 -11.82 -4.91
C PHE A 121 4.40 -12.87 -4.49
N ASP A 122 4.13 -12.96 -3.19
CA ASP A 122 2.91 -13.60 -2.71
C ASP A 122 1.79 -12.57 -2.57
N GLY A 123 0.59 -13.07 -2.31
CA GLY A 123 -0.58 -12.23 -2.21
C GLY A 123 -1.68 -12.95 -1.48
N ARG A 124 -2.42 -12.19 -0.69
CA ARG A 124 -3.65 -12.62 -0.02
C ARG A 124 -4.75 -11.60 -0.30
N ALA A 125 -5.99 -11.96 -0.02
CA ALA A 125 -7.13 -11.06 -0.09
C ALA A 125 -7.83 -11.04 1.27
N VAL A 126 -7.88 -9.87 1.91
CA VAL A 126 -8.51 -9.67 3.22
C VAL A 126 -9.72 -8.75 3.11
N GLN A 127 -10.83 -9.11 3.75
CA GLN A 127 -12.13 -8.45 3.60
C GLN A 127 -12.44 -7.50 4.75
N TYR A 128 -12.70 -6.21 4.45
CA TYR A 128 -13.16 -5.25 5.46
C TYR A 128 -14.55 -4.69 5.14
N PRO A 129 -15.55 -4.85 6.02
CA PRO A 129 -16.95 -4.51 5.73
C PRO A 129 -17.28 -3.01 5.84
N SER A 130 -16.41 -2.21 6.48
CA SER A 130 -16.66 -0.78 6.70
C SER A 130 -15.47 0.08 6.27
N VAL A 131 -15.75 1.35 5.97
CA VAL A 131 -14.72 2.37 5.74
C VAL A 131 -13.78 2.50 6.94
N GLN A 132 -14.33 2.38 8.16
CA GLN A 132 -13.53 2.44 9.38
C GLN A 132 -12.51 1.30 9.43
N ASN A 133 -12.91 0.06 9.14
CA ASN A 133 -11.98 -1.08 9.15
C ASN A 133 -10.89 -0.96 8.09
N LEU A 134 -11.22 -0.45 6.89
CA LEU A 134 -10.21 -0.15 5.87
C LEU A 134 -9.20 0.88 6.38
N ARG A 135 -9.70 1.97 6.96
CA ARG A 135 -8.84 3.03 7.48
C ARG A 135 -7.96 2.52 8.60
N ASP A 136 -8.52 1.78 9.55
CA ASP A 136 -7.77 1.19 10.66
C ASP A 136 -6.67 0.26 10.14
N TYR A 137 -6.93 -0.52 9.08
CA TYR A 137 -5.89 -1.29 8.42
C TYR A 137 -4.81 -0.40 7.81
N MET A 138 -5.17 0.67 7.10
CA MET A 138 -4.19 1.54 6.44
C MET A 138 -3.35 2.32 7.44
N CYS A 139 -3.98 2.83 8.50
CA CYS A 139 -3.30 3.38 9.66
C CYS A 139 -2.41 2.32 10.28
N TRP A 140 -2.92 1.10 10.52
CA TRP A 140 -2.14 0.00 11.05
C TRP A 140 -0.93 -0.27 10.16
N ARG A 141 -1.03 -0.32 8.83
CA ARG A 141 0.13 -0.55 7.95
C ARG A 141 1.15 0.58 7.96
N GLN A 142 0.71 1.83 8.03
CA GLN A 142 1.63 2.95 8.21
C GLN A 142 2.27 2.92 9.60
N VAL A 143 1.55 2.46 10.61
CA VAL A 143 2.04 2.20 11.98
C VAL A 143 2.74 0.84 12.10
N ASP A 144 2.63 -0.08 11.15
CA ASP A 144 3.25 -1.44 11.16
C ASP A 144 4.58 -1.42 10.41
N CYS A 145 4.84 -0.31 9.71
CA CYS A 145 6.17 0.29 9.73
C CYS A 145 6.72 0.46 11.16
N GLU A 146 6.03 0.10 12.25
CA GLU A 146 6.31 0.44 13.65
C GLU A 146 5.88 -0.60 14.74
N PHE A 147 5.49 -1.86 14.40
CA PHE A 147 5.34 -3.06 15.28
C PHE A 147 3.95 -3.46 15.86
N PHE A 148 3.83 -4.77 16.16
CA PHE A 148 2.69 -5.51 16.72
C PHE A 148 2.78 -5.61 18.26
N LEU A 149 1.86 -5.00 19.02
CA LEU A 149 1.20 -5.50 20.27
C LEU A 149 0.32 -4.38 20.89
N PRO A 150 -0.69 -4.73 21.72
CA PRO A 150 -1.96 -4.02 21.76
C PRO A 150 -1.97 -2.79 22.66
N CYS A 151 -2.73 -1.80 22.16
CA CYS A 151 -3.56 -0.82 22.84
C CYS A 151 -3.45 -0.74 24.37
N ASP A 152 -3.00 0.42 24.86
CA ASP A 152 -3.84 1.22 25.75
C ASP A 152 -3.41 2.70 25.74
N CYS A 153 -4.41 3.54 26.00
CA CYS A 153 -4.40 4.95 26.43
C CYS A 153 -3.82 6.07 25.53
N ASN A 154 -4.77 6.91 25.05
CA ASN A 154 -4.73 8.38 25.00
C ASN A 154 -3.38 9.06 25.31
N LEU A 155 -2.51 9.17 24.31
CA LEU A 155 -1.52 10.24 24.27
C LEU A 155 -1.41 10.77 22.85
N SER A 156 -1.77 12.04 22.70
CA SER A 156 -1.57 12.80 21.48
C SER A 156 -0.08 12.98 21.22
N VAL A 157 0.26 12.94 19.93
CA VAL A 157 1.57 13.26 19.34
C VAL A 157 2.59 12.12 19.35
N LEU A 158 3.06 11.78 18.14
CA LEU A 158 4.24 10.95 17.80
C LEU A 158 4.01 9.44 17.59
N THR A 159 3.26 9.07 16.56
CA THR A 159 3.18 7.66 16.08
C THR A 159 3.30 7.66 14.56
N GLY A 160 4.46 7.20 14.08
CA GLY A 160 5.03 7.50 12.77
C GLY A 160 6.48 7.01 12.52
N HIS A 161 7.08 6.08 13.31
CA HIS A 161 8.55 5.94 13.40
C HIS A 161 9.27 4.56 13.62
N ILE A 162 8.72 3.41 14.03
CA ILE A 162 9.55 2.39 14.77
C ILE A 162 10.40 1.38 13.96
N ASN A 163 9.94 0.70 12.89
CA ASN A 163 10.73 -0.31 12.13
C ASN A 163 11.84 0.34 11.30
N ASN A 164 11.55 1.46 10.63
CA ASN A 164 12.57 2.23 9.94
C ASN A 164 13.56 2.84 10.94
N LEU A 165 13.12 3.40 12.08
CA LEU A 165 14.03 3.88 13.12
C LEU A 165 14.90 2.77 13.69
N TYR A 166 14.34 1.58 13.95
CA TYR A 166 15.09 0.41 14.38
C TYR A 166 16.14 0.03 13.33
N ASN A 167 15.75 -0.17 12.07
CA ASN A 167 16.66 -0.56 11.00
C ASN A 167 17.73 0.49 10.74
N THR A 168 17.40 1.78 10.73
CA THR A 168 18.37 2.88 10.59
C THR A 168 19.37 2.86 11.74
N THR A 169 18.90 2.69 12.99
CA THR A 169 19.80 2.61 14.15
C THR A 169 20.67 1.35 14.11
N PHE A 170 20.08 0.20 13.77
CA PHE A 170 20.76 -1.08 13.66
C PHE A 170 21.86 -1.07 12.61
N TRP A 171 21.57 -0.58 11.41
CA TRP A 171 22.56 -0.48 10.34
C TRP A 171 23.59 0.60 10.60
N ALA A 172 23.24 1.71 11.25
CA ALA A 172 24.23 2.69 11.72
C ALA A 172 25.20 2.07 12.73
N LEU A 173 24.71 1.27 13.69
CA LEU A 173 25.55 0.55 14.65
C LEU A 173 26.52 -0.42 13.95
N ILE A 174 26.07 -1.12 12.91
CA ILE A 174 26.91 -2.06 12.17
C ILE A 174 27.91 -1.34 11.26
N GLN A 175 27.42 -0.46 10.39
CA GLN A 175 28.23 0.15 9.32
C GLN A 175 29.13 1.27 9.83
N LEU A 176 28.64 2.10 10.75
CA LEU A 176 29.37 3.24 11.30
C LEU A 176 29.98 2.93 12.67
N GLY A 177 29.27 2.15 13.49
CA GLY A 177 29.72 1.76 14.83
C GLY A 177 30.63 0.52 14.85
N GLY A 178 30.74 -0.22 13.74
CA GLY A 178 31.57 -1.42 13.64
C GLY A 178 31.10 -2.61 14.47
N LEU A 179 29.85 -2.60 14.95
CA LEU A 179 29.27 -3.71 15.69
C LEU A 179 28.89 -4.87 14.77
N ASP A 180 28.94 -6.09 15.29
CA ASP A 180 28.33 -7.24 14.63
C ASP A 180 26.80 -7.26 14.86
N SER A 181 26.08 -7.98 14.01
CA SER A 181 24.61 -8.03 14.04
C SER A 181 24.04 -8.46 15.39
N LYS A 182 24.67 -9.41 16.10
CA LYS A 182 24.15 -9.89 17.40
C LYS A 182 24.34 -8.83 18.48
N SER A 183 25.47 -8.13 18.47
CA SER A 183 25.72 -7.06 19.43
C SER A 183 24.80 -5.86 19.18
N ALA A 184 24.58 -5.48 17.92
CA ALA A 184 23.64 -4.42 17.57
C ALA A 184 22.19 -4.77 17.97
N GLU A 185 21.75 -6.00 17.74
CA GLU A 185 20.44 -6.50 18.20
C GLU A 185 20.31 -6.43 19.73
N LYS A 186 21.35 -6.88 20.45
CA LYS A 186 21.37 -6.89 21.92
C LYS A 186 21.34 -5.48 22.50
N GLU A 187 22.03 -4.53 21.87
CA GLU A 187 22.04 -3.13 22.31
C GLU A 187 20.69 -2.44 22.07
N LEU A 188 20.02 -2.78 20.96
CA LEU A 188 18.68 -2.26 20.68
C LEU A 188 17.57 -3.00 21.44
N ALA A 189 17.85 -4.15 22.04
CA ALA A 189 16.87 -4.96 22.76
C ALA A 189 16.31 -4.19 23.97
N GLY A 190 14.98 -4.03 24.01
CA GLY A 190 14.29 -3.31 25.08
C GLY A 190 14.37 -1.78 25.00
N SER A 191 15.10 -1.23 24.02
CA SER A 191 15.21 0.22 23.88
C SER A 191 13.91 0.86 23.40
N LEU A 192 13.64 2.10 23.83
CA LEU A 192 12.51 2.91 23.40
C LEU A 192 12.83 3.72 22.13
N ALA A 193 11.83 4.37 21.53
CA ALA A 193 12.04 5.21 20.34
C ALA A 193 12.93 6.44 20.61
N ALA A 194 12.79 7.06 21.79
CA ALA A 194 13.61 8.21 22.18
C ALA A 194 15.10 7.82 22.28
N GLU A 195 15.40 6.67 22.88
CA GLU A 195 16.76 6.16 23.02
C GLU A 195 17.40 5.85 21.66
N LYS A 196 16.65 5.27 20.71
CA LYS A 196 17.14 5.05 19.34
C LYS A 196 17.49 6.36 18.63
N ASN A 197 16.65 7.39 18.78
CA ASN A 197 16.94 8.72 18.24
C ASN A 197 18.19 9.33 18.89
N GLU A 198 18.36 9.15 20.21
CA GLU A 198 19.56 9.60 20.91
C GLU A 198 20.82 8.85 20.45
N ILE A 199 20.74 7.53 20.22
CA ILE A 199 21.86 6.75 19.66
C ILE A 199 22.26 7.30 18.28
N LEU A 200 21.28 7.50 17.39
CA LEU A 200 21.51 8.05 16.05
C LEU A 200 22.16 9.43 16.10
N TYR A 201 21.64 10.32 16.95
CA TYR A 201 22.12 11.69 17.02
C TYR A 201 23.49 11.78 17.72
N SER A 202 23.61 11.22 18.93
CA SER A 202 24.81 11.36 19.75
C SER A 202 26.02 10.64 19.16
N ARG A 203 25.85 9.42 18.63
CA ARG A 203 26.98 8.61 18.14
C ARG A 203 27.28 8.83 16.67
N PHE A 204 26.25 9.04 15.86
CA PHE A 204 26.38 9.07 14.40
C PHE A 204 26.05 10.45 13.80
N GLN A 205 25.59 11.41 14.61
CA GLN A 205 25.16 12.74 14.16
C GLN A 205 24.05 12.66 13.09
N ILE A 206 23.22 11.61 13.16
CA ILE A 206 22.09 11.38 12.26
C ILE A 206 20.82 11.89 12.94
N ASN A 207 20.14 12.85 12.30
CA ASN A 207 18.82 13.30 12.72
C ASN A 207 17.75 12.55 11.93
N TYR A 208 17.06 11.61 12.57
CA TYR A 208 16.02 10.79 11.95
C TYR A 208 14.88 11.61 11.33
N ASN A 209 14.57 12.80 11.84
CA ASN A 209 13.52 13.65 11.27
C ASN A 209 13.88 14.23 9.90
N ASN A 210 15.17 14.23 9.56
CA ASN A 210 15.67 14.67 8.26
C ASN A 210 15.74 13.52 7.24
N GLU A 211 15.46 12.28 7.65
CA GLU A 211 15.33 11.15 6.72
C GLU A 211 14.20 11.39 5.72
N LEU A 212 14.38 10.85 4.52
CA LEU A 212 13.43 11.03 3.43
C LEU A 212 12.05 10.50 3.84
N GLU A 213 11.01 11.23 3.44
CA GLU A 213 9.63 10.88 3.80
C GLU A 213 9.21 9.50 3.29
N ILE A 214 9.73 9.06 2.14
CA ILE A 214 9.50 7.72 1.60
C ILE A 214 9.94 6.60 2.58
N TYR A 215 11.02 6.81 3.33
CA TYR A 215 11.51 5.83 4.31
C TYR A 215 10.69 5.87 5.61
N ARG A 216 10.18 7.05 5.98
CA ARG A 216 9.44 7.25 7.23
C ARG A 216 7.95 6.93 7.13
N LYS A 217 7.32 7.29 6.01
CA LYS A 217 5.86 7.25 5.82
C LYS A 217 5.42 6.18 4.82
N GLY A 218 6.35 5.61 4.05
CA GLY A 218 6.05 4.73 2.93
C GLY A 218 5.54 5.51 1.72
N SER A 219 4.85 4.82 0.83
CA SER A 219 4.37 5.34 -0.45
C SER A 219 2.89 5.09 -0.62
N VAL A 220 2.12 6.16 -0.82
CA VAL A 220 0.68 6.12 -1.04
C VAL A 220 0.44 6.39 -2.53
N VAL A 221 -0.28 5.50 -3.21
CA VAL A 221 -0.56 5.60 -4.64
C VAL A 221 -2.05 5.70 -4.85
N TYR A 222 -2.49 6.74 -5.54
CA TYR A 222 -3.91 6.96 -5.80
C TYR A 222 -4.13 7.76 -7.09
N ARG A 223 -5.39 7.77 -7.57
CA ARG A 223 -5.81 8.63 -8.68
C ARG A 223 -6.02 10.05 -8.16
N ASP A 224 -5.27 10.97 -8.74
CA ASP A 224 -5.23 12.37 -8.37
C ASP A 224 -6.43 13.12 -8.94
N TYR A 225 -7.18 13.74 -8.04
CA TYR A 225 -8.31 14.61 -8.31
C TYR A 225 -8.19 15.85 -7.41
N GLU A 226 -8.91 16.91 -7.76
CA GLU A 226 -8.91 18.15 -6.99
C GLU A 226 -9.35 17.90 -5.54
N LEU A 227 -8.49 18.27 -4.58
CA LEU A 227 -8.76 18.11 -3.16
C LEU A 227 -10.00 18.92 -2.76
N THR A 228 -10.86 18.32 -1.95
CA THR A 228 -12.02 19.03 -1.39
C THR A 228 -11.66 19.71 -0.08
N GLU A 229 -12.36 20.80 0.26
CA GLU A 229 -12.26 21.43 1.58
C GLU A 229 -12.64 20.42 2.68
N PRO A 230 -11.89 20.36 3.80
CA PRO A 230 -12.20 19.47 4.92
C PRO A 230 -13.47 19.96 5.61
N GLY A 231 -14.61 19.39 5.24
CA GLY A 231 -15.92 19.80 5.79
C GLY A 231 -16.84 18.65 6.20
N LEU A 232 -16.60 17.43 5.69
CA LEU A 232 -17.43 16.27 6.01
C LEU A 232 -16.62 15.27 6.84
N SER A 233 -17.14 14.97 8.04
CA SER A 233 -16.64 13.87 8.85
C SER A 233 -16.65 12.57 8.03
N ILE A 234 -15.64 11.72 8.22
CA ILE A 234 -15.58 10.37 7.63
C ILE A 234 -16.86 9.58 7.92
N SER A 235 -17.45 9.73 9.11
CA SER A 235 -18.73 9.09 9.47
C SER A 235 -19.89 9.58 8.61
N SER A 236 -19.90 10.87 8.26
CA SER A 236 -20.87 11.46 7.33
C SER A 236 -20.62 10.96 5.91
N ILE A 237 -19.36 10.86 5.49
CA ILE A 237 -18.98 10.30 4.19
C ILE A 237 -19.45 8.85 4.10
N ALA A 238 -19.15 7.99 5.08
CA ALA A 238 -19.59 6.60 5.11
C ALA A 238 -21.12 6.47 5.03
N LYS A 239 -21.86 7.27 5.82
CA LYS A 239 -23.33 7.29 5.77
C LYS A 239 -23.88 7.73 4.41
N ILE A 240 -23.29 8.76 3.82
CA ILE A 240 -23.68 9.24 2.48
C ILE A 240 -23.45 8.14 1.44
N LEU A 241 -22.38 7.36 1.58
CA LEU A 241 -22.04 6.29 0.64
C LEU A 241 -22.94 5.08 0.76
N ASP A 242 -23.29 4.69 1.97
CA ASP A 242 -24.24 3.61 2.20
C ASP A 242 -25.66 4.02 1.74
N GLN A 243 -26.01 5.31 1.82
CA GLN A 243 -27.27 5.84 1.29
C GLN A 243 -27.26 6.09 -0.24
N ALA A 244 -26.10 6.38 -0.83
CA ALA A 244 -25.96 6.65 -2.26
C ALA A 244 -25.95 5.38 -3.13
N GLU A 245 -25.81 4.20 -2.52
CA GLU A 245 -25.89 2.91 -3.21
C GLU A 245 -27.29 2.58 -3.73
N ASP A 246 -28.35 3.16 -3.15
CA ASP A 246 -29.73 2.95 -3.59
C ASP A 246 -30.07 3.67 -4.91
N ILE A 247 -29.19 4.55 -5.41
CA ILE A 247 -29.36 5.27 -6.67
C ILE A 247 -28.30 4.80 -7.66
N ALA A 248 -28.61 3.70 -8.36
CA ALA A 248 -27.78 3.19 -9.44
C ALA A 248 -27.58 4.29 -10.51
N PRO A 249 -26.33 4.66 -10.85
CA PRO A 249 -26.08 5.63 -11.90
C PRO A 249 -26.57 5.08 -13.25
N SER A 250 -26.96 5.99 -14.16
CA SER A 250 -27.29 5.62 -15.53
C SER A 250 -26.08 4.96 -16.21
N LYS A 251 -26.31 3.98 -17.10
CA LYS A 251 -25.26 3.32 -17.90
C LYS A 251 -24.32 4.32 -18.60
N ASN A 252 -24.87 5.45 -19.09
CA ASN A 252 -24.08 6.51 -19.71
C ASN A 252 -23.14 7.22 -18.72
N GLN A 253 -23.57 7.35 -17.46
CA GLN A 253 -22.78 7.98 -16.40
C GLN A 253 -21.67 7.05 -15.93
N GLU A 254 -21.93 5.74 -15.80
CA GLU A 254 -20.91 4.74 -15.48
C GLU A 254 -19.80 4.68 -16.52
N GLU A 255 -20.14 4.67 -17.81
CA GLU A 255 -19.13 4.70 -18.88
C GLU A 255 -18.30 5.98 -18.85
N LYS A 256 -18.95 7.13 -18.61
CA LYS A 256 -18.25 8.42 -18.50
C LYS A 256 -17.29 8.42 -17.31
N ASP A 257 -17.70 7.89 -16.17
CA ASP A 257 -16.87 7.82 -14.98
C ASP A 257 -15.72 6.82 -15.14
N LYS A 258 -15.94 5.68 -15.80
CA LYS A 258 -14.88 4.74 -16.20
C LYS A 258 -13.83 5.43 -17.08
N ARG A 259 -14.26 6.17 -18.10
CA ARG A 259 -13.35 6.93 -18.98
C ARG A 259 -12.58 8.00 -18.23
N ARG A 260 -13.20 8.67 -17.25
CA ARG A 260 -12.52 9.67 -16.40
C ARG A 260 -11.48 9.03 -15.50
N LYS A 261 -11.79 7.90 -14.85
CA LYS A 261 -10.82 7.14 -14.04
C LYS A 261 -9.62 6.67 -14.85
N ALA A 262 -9.85 6.17 -16.06
CA ALA A 262 -8.78 5.73 -16.96
C ALA A 262 -7.84 6.87 -17.38
N LYS A 263 -8.34 8.12 -17.44
CA LYS A 263 -7.55 9.30 -17.78
C LYS A 263 -6.94 10.02 -16.57
N ALA A 264 -7.36 9.67 -15.35
CA ALA A 264 -6.88 10.34 -14.16
C ALA A 264 -5.39 10.05 -13.94
N LYS A 265 -4.64 11.09 -13.59
CA LYS A 265 -3.22 10.96 -13.26
C LYS A 265 -3.09 10.11 -12.00
N ILE A 266 -2.20 9.12 -12.03
CA ILE A 266 -1.85 8.35 -10.83
C ILE A 266 -0.62 8.98 -10.21
N THR A 267 -0.76 9.40 -8.95
CA THR A 267 0.30 10.04 -8.16
C THR A 267 0.83 9.08 -7.10
N VAL A 268 2.10 9.27 -6.73
CA VAL A 268 2.76 8.59 -5.61
C VAL A 268 3.17 9.68 -4.64
N GLU A 269 2.69 9.60 -3.41
CA GLU A 269 2.97 10.58 -2.35
C GLU A 269 3.49 9.90 -1.08
N HIS A 270 4.25 10.65 -0.28
CA HIS A 270 4.84 10.16 0.96
C HIS A 270 4.25 10.94 2.15
N VAL A 271 2.94 10.78 2.36
CA VAL A 271 2.14 11.56 3.30
C VAL A 271 1.62 10.72 4.46
N ASP A 272 1.24 11.41 5.54
CA ASP A 272 0.57 10.81 6.70
C ASP A 272 -0.89 10.48 6.32
N ILE A 273 -1.22 9.18 6.35
CA ILE A 273 -2.57 8.65 6.11
C ILE A 273 -3.27 8.25 7.42
N ILE A 274 -2.64 8.46 8.57
CA ILE A 274 -3.25 8.21 9.89
C ILE A 274 -4.25 9.32 10.19
N LYS A 275 -3.90 10.57 9.89
CA LYS A 275 -4.75 11.74 10.13
C LYS A 275 -6.00 11.76 9.25
N ASN A 276 -7.10 12.27 9.81
CA ASN A 276 -8.37 12.42 9.09
C ASN A 276 -8.24 13.27 7.83
N GLU A 277 -7.40 14.31 7.86
CA GLU A 277 -7.25 15.28 6.76
C GLU A 277 -6.96 14.59 5.42
N PHE A 278 -6.14 13.54 5.40
CA PHE A 278 -5.83 12.81 4.18
C PHE A 278 -7.11 12.26 3.51
N TRP A 279 -7.99 11.67 4.31
CA TRP A 279 -9.21 10.99 3.87
C TRP A 279 -10.34 11.97 3.56
N GLU A 280 -10.53 12.99 4.40
CA GLU A 280 -11.61 13.97 4.27
C GLU A 280 -11.45 14.84 3.02
N ARG A 281 -10.21 15.10 2.60
CA ARG A 281 -9.91 15.86 1.37
C ARG A 281 -9.99 15.01 0.09
N ARG A 282 -10.21 13.69 0.22
CA ARG A 282 -10.21 12.70 -0.89
C ARG A 282 -11.47 11.82 -0.91
N PRO A 283 -12.69 12.39 -0.97
CA PRO A 283 -13.94 11.63 -0.90
C PRO A 283 -14.18 10.67 -2.09
N TRP A 284 -13.45 10.83 -3.21
CA TRP A 284 -13.51 9.90 -4.34
C TRP A 284 -12.97 8.49 -4.02
N LEU A 285 -12.09 8.37 -3.01
CA LEU A 285 -11.60 7.07 -2.55
C LEU A 285 -12.78 6.20 -2.10
N PHE A 286 -13.79 6.79 -1.47
CA PHE A 286 -14.91 6.03 -0.92
C PHE A 286 -16.16 6.06 -1.80
N SER A 287 -16.35 7.08 -2.63
CA SER A 287 -17.53 7.21 -3.50
C SER A 287 -17.48 6.46 -4.80
N ASN A 288 -16.32 5.95 -5.19
CA ASN A 288 -16.06 5.41 -6.52
C ASN A 288 -16.37 6.39 -7.67
N ARG A 289 -16.62 7.67 -7.37
CA ARG A 289 -16.94 8.70 -8.36
C ARG A 289 -15.69 9.54 -8.60
N PRO A 290 -15.25 9.71 -9.86
CA PRO A 290 -14.08 10.52 -10.17
C PRO A 290 -14.33 11.99 -9.79
N GLY A 291 -13.38 12.58 -9.06
CA GLY A 291 -13.38 14.00 -8.73
C GLY A 291 -13.07 14.90 -9.94
N ALA A 292 -13.02 16.21 -9.72
CA ALA A 292 -12.55 17.13 -10.76
C ALA A 292 -11.08 16.85 -11.08
N VAL A 293 -10.69 17.00 -12.34
CA VAL A 293 -9.28 16.86 -12.73
C VAL A 293 -8.54 18.07 -12.15
N PRO A 294 -7.41 17.89 -11.44
CA PRO A 294 -6.65 19.01 -10.91
C PRO A 294 -6.26 19.95 -12.06
N LYS A 295 -6.41 21.27 -11.85
CA LYS A 295 -5.84 22.24 -12.79
C LYS A 295 -4.32 22.06 -12.75
N GLU A 296 -3.69 21.90 -13.92
CA GLU A 296 -2.23 21.88 -13.99
C GLU A 296 -1.70 23.21 -13.42
N PRO A 297 -0.66 23.18 -12.57
CA PRO A 297 -0.03 24.38 -12.04
C PRO A 297 0.66 25.20 -13.14
#